data_AF-A0A7W1BJ63-F1
#
_entry.id   AF-A0A7W1BJ63-F1
#
_cell.length_a   1.000
_cell.length_b   1.000
_cell.length_c   1.000
_cell.angle_alpha   90.00
_cell.angle_beta   90.00
_cell.angle_gamma   90.00
#
_symmetry.space_group_name_H-M   'P 1'
#
loop_
_entity.id
_entity.type
_entity.pdbx_description
1 polymer ?
#
loop_
_entity_poly.entity_id
_entity_poly.type
_entity_poly.pdbx_seq_one_letter_code
_entity_poly.pdbx_strand_id
1 'polypeptide(L)'
;MIRRIAVPIAIIALLAGCRASQAVDIPSGPPSIRGTITNSTAATGGDRLGSILVEEVPSDQSGSAKSSVRVTRETRILVRGTTGLKRGTFADLLTGQIAEAWFTGPVMESYPTQATASVVVVNADS
;
A
#
# COMPACT_ATOMS: atom_id res chain seq x y z
N MET A 1 -24.72 5.75 70.51
CA MET A 1 -25.11 4.84 69.40
C MET A 1 -24.18 5.13 68.23
N ILE A 2 -23.21 4.27 67.96
CA ILE A 2 -22.16 4.49 66.94
C ILE A 2 -22.60 3.80 65.64
N ARG A 3 -22.83 4.59 64.58
CA ARG A 3 -23.26 4.10 63.26
C ARG A 3 -22.01 3.86 62.41
N ARG A 4 -21.67 2.58 62.18
CA ARG A 4 -20.55 2.18 61.30
C ARG A 4 -20.95 2.40 59.84
N ILE A 5 -20.30 3.34 59.17
CA ILE A 5 -20.43 3.54 57.72
C ILE A 5 -19.33 2.73 57.04
N ALA A 6 -19.72 1.67 56.34
CA ALA A 6 -18.82 0.89 55.50
C ALA A 6 -18.60 1.63 54.17
N VAL A 7 -17.37 2.03 53.89
CA VAL A 7 -16.96 2.62 52.60
C VAL A 7 -16.55 1.48 51.68
N PRO A 8 -17.15 1.30 50.49
CA PRO A 8 -16.71 0.26 49.57
C PRO A 8 -15.45 0.72 48.85
N ILE A 9 -14.42 -0.13 48.88
CA ILE A 9 -13.17 0.02 48.14
C ILE A 9 -13.48 -0.19 46.65
N ALA A 10 -13.35 0.87 45.85
CA ALA A 10 -13.48 0.80 44.40
C ALA A 10 -12.16 0.27 43.78
N ILE A 11 -12.21 -0.95 43.25
CA ILE A 11 -11.10 -1.57 42.52
C ILE A 11 -11.07 -1.00 41.09
N ILE A 12 -10.05 -0.20 40.78
CA ILE A 12 -9.79 0.32 39.43
C ILE A 12 -9.04 -0.77 38.66
N ALA A 13 -9.72 -1.43 37.73
CA ALA A 13 -9.12 -2.40 36.81
C ALA A 13 -8.35 -1.67 35.69
N LEU A 14 -7.01 -1.71 35.73
CA LEU A 14 -6.16 -1.29 34.61
C LEU A 14 -6.30 -2.30 33.47
N LEU A 15 -7.11 -1.98 32.46
CA LEU A 15 -7.14 -2.70 31.19
C LEU A 15 -5.86 -2.37 30.40
N ALA A 16 -4.82 -3.17 30.59
CA ALA A 16 -3.65 -3.20 29.71
C ALA A 16 -4.09 -3.78 28.35
N GLY A 17 -4.60 -2.91 27.47
CA GLY A 17 -4.96 -3.28 26.11
C GLY A 17 -3.70 -3.61 25.30
N CYS A 18 -3.42 -4.89 25.11
CA CYS A 18 -2.49 -5.35 24.09
C CYS A 18 -2.98 -4.85 22.73
N ARG A 19 -2.33 -3.82 22.17
CA ARG A 19 -2.55 -3.43 20.77
C ARG A 19 -1.89 -4.49 19.90
N ALA A 20 -2.67 -5.46 19.42
CA ALA A 20 -2.22 -6.36 18.38
C ALA A 20 -1.92 -5.52 17.13
N SER A 21 -0.64 -5.40 16.78
CA SER A 21 -0.22 -4.84 15.49
C SER A 21 -0.84 -5.69 14.38
N GLN A 22 -1.82 -5.16 13.66
CA GLN A 22 -2.38 -5.82 12.49
C GLN A 22 -1.27 -5.97 11.46
N ALA A 23 -0.90 -7.22 11.14
CA ALA A 23 0.01 -7.49 10.03
C ALA A 23 -0.61 -6.94 8.74
N VAL A 24 0.15 -6.13 8.02
CA VAL A 24 -0.25 -5.62 6.70
C VAL A 24 -0.06 -6.76 5.70
N ASP A 25 -1.18 -7.32 5.22
CA ASP A 25 -1.15 -8.49 4.34
C ASP A 25 -1.06 -8.10 2.85
N ILE A 26 -0.23 -8.82 2.09
CA ILE A 26 -0.08 -8.71 0.63
C ILE A 26 -0.79 -9.90 -0.04
N PRO A 27 -1.35 -9.75 -1.26
CA PRO A 27 -2.03 -10.85 -1.91
C PRO A 27 -1.14 -12.09 -2.05
N SER A 28 -1.70 -13.28 -1.78
CA SER A 28 -1.00 -14.55 -1.92
C SER A 28 -0.83 -14.88 -3.41
N GLY A 29 0.29 -14.48 -3.99
CA GLY A 29 0.63 -14.71 -5.39
C GLY A 29 1.71 -13.74 -5.87
N PRO A 30 2.41 -14.04 -6.98
CA PRO A 30 3.37 -13.10 -7.55
C PRO A 30 2.66 -11.79 -7.95
N PRO A 31 3.37 -10.65 -7.91
CA PRO A 31 2.82 -9.41 -8.43
C PRO A 31 2.53 -9.53 -9.92
N SER A 32 1.49 -8.84 -10.38
CA SER A 32 1.14 -8.75 -11.81
C SER A 32 2.22 -8.05 -12.63
N ILE A 33 2.93 -7.10 -12.00
CA ILE A 33 4.18 -6.53 -12.53
C ILE A 33 5.13 -6.19 -11.38
N ARG A 34 6.43 -6.38 -11.63
CA ARG A 34 7.51 -5.90 -10.79
C ARG A 34 8.53 -5.15 -11.64
N GLY A 35 8.95 -3.97 -11.20
CA GLY A 35 9.86 -3.14 -11.98
C GLY A 35 10.13 -1.79 -11.34
N THR A 36 10.77 -0.90 -12.09
CA THR A 36 11.05 0.47 -11.65
C THR A 36 9.90 1.38 -12.01
N ILE A 37 9.49 2.26 -11.08
CA ILE A 37 8.59 3.36 -11.41
C ILE A 37 9.38 4.37 -12.25
N THR A 38 9.00 4.59 -13.51
CA THR A 38 9.66 5.57 -14.39
C THR A 38 8.84 6.84 -14.59
N ASN A 39 7.54 6.78 -14.29
CA ASN A 39 6.67 7.95 -14.24
C ASN A 39 5.65 7.80 -13.10
N SER A 40 5.37 8.89 -12.39
CA SER A 40 4.30 8.99 -11.40
C SER A 40 3.55 10.30 -11.62
N THR A 41 2.25 10.21 -11.89
CA THR A 41 1.38 11.35 -12.15
C THR A 41 0.19 11.33 -11.22
N ALA A 42 0.10 12.31 -10.32
CA ALA A 42 -1.05 12.50 -9.45
C ALA A 42 -2.28 12.97 -10.25
N ALA A 43 -3.46 12.52 -9.84
CA ALA A 43 -4.73 13.02 -10.36
C ALA A 43 -5.20 14.23 -9.55
N THR A 44 -6.01 15.10 -10.17
CA THR A 44 -6.51 16.33 -9.55
C THR A 44 -7.86 16.17 -8.81
N GLY A 45 -8.48 14.99 -8.84
CA GLY A 45 -9.74 14.72 -8.15
C GLY A 45 -10.43 13.42 -8.56
N GLY A 46 -11.60 13.17 -7.96
CA GLY A 46 -12.36 11.92 -8.13
C GLY A 46 -11.73 10.75 -7.38
N ASP A 47 -12.13 9.52 -7.71
CA ASP A 47 -11.67 8.29 -7.03
C ASP A 47 -10.28 7.83 -7.44
N ARG A 48 -9.73 8.42 -8.50
CA ARG A 48 -8.36 8.20 -8.94
C ARG A 48 -7.41 9.06 -8.10
N LEU A 49 -6.39 8.43 -7.53
CA LEU A 49 -5.27 9.14 -6.87
C LEU A 49 -4.19 9.51 -7.88
N GLY A 50 -3.99 8.68 -8.91
CA GLY A 50 -3.05 8.95 -9.98
C GLY A 50 -2.78 7.74 -10.85
N SER A 51 -1.61 7.73 -11.49
CA SER A 51 -1.08 6.57 -12.21
C SER A 51 0.43 6.54 -12.12
N ILE A 52 0.99 5.34 -12.11
CA ILE A 52 2.42 5.09 -12.22
C ILE A 52 2.72 4.26 -13.47
N LEU A 53 3.87 4.50 -14.11
CA LEU A 53 4.43 3.62 -15.13
C LEU A 53 5.49 2.74 -14.48
N VAL A 54 5.27 1.43 -14.51
CA VAL A 54 6.21 0.42 -13.98
C VAL A 54 6.83 -0.33 -15.16
N GLU A 55 8.15 -0.35 -15.21
CA GLU A 55 8.93 -1.00 -16.27
C GLU A 55 9.89 -2.01 -15.66
N GLU A 56 9.84 -3.26 -16.13
CA GLU A 56 10.77 -4.32 -15.71
C GLU A 56 12.22 -3.94 -16.05
N VAL A 57 12.43 -3.47 -17.29
CA VAL A 57 13.70 -2.97 -17.80
C VAL A 57 13.48 -1.60 -18.44
N PRO A 58 13.77 -0.48 -17.73
CA PRO A 58 13.52 0.88 -18.25
C PRO A 58 14.25 1.25 -19.55
N SER A 59 15.37 0.61 -19.86
CA SER A 59 16.11 0.85 -21.11
C SER A 59 15.43 0.25 -22.33
N ASP A 60 14.50 -0.69 -22.13
CA ASP A 60 13.86 -1.41 -23.22
C ASP A 60 12.65 -0.65 -23.75
N GLN A 61 12.66 -0.39 -25.05
CA GLN A 61 11.53 0.23 -25.73
C GLN A 61 10.38 -0.76 -25.94
N SER A 62 10.67 -2.06 -26.07
CA SER A 62 9.71 -3.15 -26.26
C SER A 62 10.27 -4.48 -25.74
N GLY A 63 9.44 -5.52 -25.67
CA GLY A 63 9.83 -6.88 -25.26
C GLY A 63 9.75 -7.11 -23.75
N SER A 64 10.33 -6.22 -22.95
CA SER A 64 10.23 -6.27 -21.48
C SER A 64 8.86 -5.82 -20.97
N ALA A 65 8.44 -6.35 -19.81
CA ALA A 65 7.12 -6.04 -19.24
C ALA A 65 7.00 -4.55 -18.87
N LYS A 66 5.89 -3.94 -19.28
CA LYS A 66 5.61 -2.52 -19.05
C LYS A 66 4.14 -2.34 -18.73
N SER A 67 3.81 -1.64 -17.64
CA SER A 67 2.43 -1.39 -17.27
C SER A 67 2.20 0.03 -16.79
N SER A 68 1.17 0.68 -17.33
CA SER A 68 0.59 1.88 -16.74
C SER A 68 -0.48 1.46 -15.75
N VAL A 69 -0.21 1.72 -14.47
CA VAL A 69 -0.99 1.24 -13.34
C VAL A 69 -1.79 2.41 -12.78
N ARG A 70 -3.11 2.31 -12.85
CA ARG A 70 -4.04 3.24 -12.20
C ARG A 70 -4.09 2.95 -10.71
N VAL A 71 -3.96 4.02 -9.91
CA VAL A 71 -4.07 3.97 -8.45
C VAL A 71 -5.32 4.73 -8.03
N THR A 72 -6.16 4.09 -7.22
CA THR A 72 -7.43 4.65 -6.74
C THR A 72 -7.44 4.72 -5.22
N ARG A 73 -8.50 5.28 -4.64
CA ARG A 73 -8.71 5.27 -3.18
C ARG A 73 -8.83 3.86 -2.57
N GLU A 74 -9.19 2.87 -3.38
CA GLU A 74 -9.29 1.48 -2.96
C GLU A 74 -7.94 0.75 -3.01
N THR A 75 -6.97 1.28 -3.76
CA THR A 75 -5.63 0.71 -3.84
C THR A 75 -4.94 0.80 -2.48
N ARG A 76 -4.52 -0.34 -1.94
CA ARG A 76 -3.66 -0.37 -0.75
C ARG A 76 -2.23 -0.06 -1.16
N ILE A 77 -1.71 1.07 -0.71
CA ILE A 77 -0.31 1.46 -0.95
C ILE A 77 0.50 1.09 0.29
N LEU A 78 1.57 0.33 0.08
CA LEU A 78 2.43 -0.18 1.13
C LEU A 78 3.88 0.23 0.85
N VAL A 79 4.60 0.61 1.90
CA VAL A 79 6.02 0.93 1.83
C VAL A 79 6.79 -0.13 2.61
N ARG A 80 7.73 -0.78 1.94
CA ARG A 80 8.64 -1.78 2.52
C ARG A 80 9.86 -1.07 3.09
N GLY A 81 9.94 -1.01 4.42
CA GLY A 81 11.11 -0.53 5.15
C GLY A 81 11.91 -1.68 5.76
N THR A 82 12.91 -1.34 6.56
CA THR A 82 13.79 -2.30 7.26
C THR A 82 13.06 -3.15 8.29
N THR A 83 12.01 -2.60 8.92
CA THR A 83 11.23 -3.27 9.97
C THR A 83 9.95 -3.92 9.44
N GLY A 84 9.75 -3.98 8.12
CA GLY A 84 8.58 -4.57 7.47
C GLY A 84 7.75 -3.59 6.64
N LEU A 85 6.48 -3.98 6.40
CA LEU A 85 5.54 -3.20 5.60
C LEU A 85 4.77 -2.19 6.46
N LYS A 86 4.69 -0.95 6.00
CA LYS A 86 3.82 0.09 6.56
C LYS A 86 2.81 0.57 5.50
N ARG A 87 1.68 1.11 5.94
CA ARG A 87 0.76 1.80 5.03
C ARG A 87 1.42 3.08 4.50
N GLY A 88 1.28 3.31 3.20
CA GLY A 88 1.70 4.52 2.51
C GLY A 88 0.53 5.24 1.85
N THR A 89 0.89 6.22 1.04
CA THR A 89 0.02 7.12 0.30
C THR A 89 0.51 7.23 -1.14
N PHE A 90 -0.26 7.88 -2.02
CA PHE A 90 0.19 8.09 -3.40
C PHE A 90 1.48 8.91 -3.50
N ALA A 91 1.74 9.79 -2.52
CA ALA A 91 2.97 10.58 -2.47
C ALA A 91 4.23 9.74 -2.23
N ASP A 92 4.09 8.51 -1.73
CA ASP A 92 5.20 7.58 -1.54
C ASP A 92 5.59 6.85 -2.84
N LEU A 93 4.80 6.97 -3.92
CA LEU A 93 5.04 6.30 -5.21
C LEU A 93 5.90 7.19 -6.12
N LEU A 94 7.22 7.08 -5.96
CA LEU A 94 8.18 7.98 -6.59
C LEU A 94 8.95 7.30 -7.72
N THR A 95 9.32 8.10 -8.73
CA THR A 95 10.18 7.63 -9.82
C THR A 95 11.53 7.15 -9.28
N GLY A 96 12.02 6.03 -9.83
CA GLY A 96 13.28 5.38 -9.43
C GLY A 96 13.10 4.24 -8.43
N GLN A 97 11.95 4.12 -7.78
CA GLN A 97 11.69 3.04 -6.83
C GLN A 97 11.36 1.72 -7.54
N ILE A 98 11.75 0.61 -6.92
CA ILE A 98 11.21 -0.70 -7.28
C ILE A 98 9.80 -0.84 -6.70
N ALA A 99 8.86 -1.16 -7.58
CA ALA A 99 7.46 -1.40 -7.26
C ALA A 99 7.03 -2.82 -7.61
N GLU A 100 6.11 -3.36 -6.82
CA GLU A 100 5.35 -4.57 -7.06
C GLU A 100 3.86 -4.19 -7.08
N ALA A 101 3.13 -4.51 -8.14
CA ALA A 101 1.72 -4.19 -8.26
C ALA A 101 0.88 -5.43 -8.54
N TRP A 102 -0.23 -5.57 -7.82
CA TRP A 102 -1.24 -6.59 -8.06
C TRP A 102 -2.46 -5.93 -8.68
N PHE A 103 -2.87 -6.40 -9.85
CA PHE A 103 -4.00 -5.83 -10.57
C PHE A 103 -5.34 -6.31 -10.02
N THR A 104 -6.39 -5.59 -10.34
CA THR A 104 -7.78 -5.95 -10.07
C THR A 104 -8.68 -5.48 -11.20
N GLY A 105 -9.79 -6.17 -11.38
CA GLY A 105 -10.74 -5.91 -12.46
C GLY A 105 -10.16 -6.19 -13.85
N PRO A 106 -10.78 -5.61 -14.90
CA PRO A 106 -10.32 -5.78 -16.27
C PRO A 106 -8.92 -5.23 -16.51
N VAL A 107 -8.13 -5.97 -17.28
CA VAL A 107 -6.80 -5.58 -17.76
C VAL A 107 -6.88 -5.35 -19.27
N MET A 108 -6.32 -4.24 -19.74
CA MET A 108 -6.23 -3.95 -21.18
C MET A 108 -4.89 -4.46 -21.72
N GLU A 109 -4.97 -5.44 -22.63
CA GLU A 109 -3.82 -6.10 -23.26
C GLU A 109 -3.22 -5.24 -24.39
N SER A 110 -2.78 -4.03 -24.03
CA SER A 110 -2.01 -3.11 -24.88
C SER A 110 -0.54 -3.07 -24.47
N TYR A 111 0.30 -2.34 -25.21
CA TYR A 111 1.67 -2.05 -24.77
C TYR A 111 1.89 -0.53 -24.59
N PRO A 112 2.11 -0.04 -23.35
CA PRO A 112 2.15 -0.79 -22.10
C PRO A 112 0.76 -1.35 -21.69
N THR A 113 0.75 -2.41 -20.90
CA THR A 113 -0.49 -2.97 -20.31
C THR A 113 -1.14 -1.90 -19.45
N GLN A 114 -2.47 -1.78 -19.50
CA GLN A 114 -3.20 -0.83 -18.66
C GLN A 114 -4.05 -1.58 -17.65
N ALA A 115 -3.90 -1.28 -16.36
CA ALA A 115 -4.63 -1.96 -15.29
C ALA A 115 -4.89 -1.06 -14.08
N THR A 116 -5.83 -1.47 -13.22
CA THR A 116 -6.04 -0.86 -11.90
C THR A 116 -5.39 -1.72 -10.83
N ALA A 117 -4.67 -1.11 -9.88
CA ALA A 117 -4.06 -1.85 -8.78
C ALA A 117 -5.02 -2.07 -7.61
N SER A 118 -5.06 -3.30 -7.08
CA SER A 118 -5.57 -3.55 -5.73
C SER A 118 -4.53 -3.23 -4.66
N VAL A 119 -3.26 -3.51 -4.94
CA VAL A 119 -2.12 -3.28 -4.04
C VAL A 119 -0.93 -2.79 -4.84
N VAL A 120 -0.22 -1.79 -4.30
CA VAL A 120 1.11 -1.38 -4.76
C VAL A 120 2.04 -1.40 -3.56
N VAL A 121 3.16 -2.10 -3.70
CA VAL A 121 4.26 -2.11 -2.72
C VAL A 121 5.46 -1.42 -3.35
N VAL A 122 6.06 -0.46 -2.65
CA VAL A 122 7.35 0.16 -3.02
C VAL A 122 8.37 -0.04 -1.92
N ASN A 123 9.65 -0.07 -2.27
CA ASN A 123 10.71 0.05 -1.27
C ASN A 123 10.76 1.48 -0.75
N ALA A 124 11.07 1.66 0.54
CA ALA A 124 11.40 2.98 1.06
C ALA A 124 12.58 3.57 0.29
N ASP A 125 12.55 4.88 0.03
CA ASP A 125 13.70 5.59 -0.54
C ASP A 125 14.94 5.33 0.33
N SER A 126 16.05 4.97 -0.32
CA SER A 126 17.36 4.75 0.31
C SER A 126 18.18 6.04 0.27
#